data_AF-A0A271LZY4-F1
#
_entry.id   AF-A0A271LZY4-F1
#
_cell.length_a   1.000
_cell.length_b   1.000
_cell.length_c   1.000
_cell.angle_alpha   90.00
_cell.angle_beta   90.00
_cell.angle_gamma   90.00
#
_symmetry.space_group_name_H-M   'P 1'
#
loop_
_entity.id
_entity.type
_entity.pdbx_description
1 polymer ?
#
loop_
_entity_poly.entity_id
_entity_poly.type
_entity_poly.pdbx_seq_one_letter_code
_entity_poly.pdbx_strand_id
1 'polypeptide(L)'
;MFLKRLLVAMVALCSIFSVISKSTAQASGFTDITPKYWAYDDIQFLSSYNVINGYEDGTFKPWKVITRKDAAVMMSRALEILEAPEEEITFTDVTPNSPGYKEISIAMSNGWFTLTEEGAFEPDKELTRDEMAKALAVAFSYEGKETSNFVDVSKDDPYYPYVDAIAYYNVTKGYKGEEGQEFRLNEQVTRAQFTSFLSRVFKQPASYEVRNAGGAVANHTSLEAALKEAANYPQSTIHPASTRYRKFPDEIATEDRTGIKSSVLIYNGTNEKETFTKEYFDKYTKYSTPDGKTSNFFNTFVILALRYDGGRFEETEQNEADYIDWQKYINRTFAKDGALQQLNASARDQNKKVDVYISIPYPKRTGSILKLDDEVVENSLEARMEMVNWYISEVSRTFEKHNLDHLNFKGYYWLNETIRVYEDEQLLSAVSDRIHQDGKYFIYAPHATSTNFHKWKSYGFDAAFLQPNAFKTGVQNKEERLHLAFLKAQMYGTGITIEINSYSQSQAHLGVEAFDLYMDYSKRYGLDKHGMMFYQGVNMVERMATYDHPIFQNWYRQLTGTFF
;
A
#
# COMPACT_ATOMS: atom_id res chain seq x y z
N MET A 1 -55.53 -50.04 -48.57
CA MET A 1 -55.60 -51.19 -47.65
C MET A 1 -54.97 -50.75 -46.32
N PHE A 2 -55.61 -49.87 -45.54
CA PHE A 2 -56.50 -50.18 -44.43
C PHE A 2 -56.26 -51.54 -43.74
N LEU A 3 -55.66 -51.51 -42.56
CA LEU A 3 -55.98 -52.22 -41.30
C LEU A 3 -54.76 -52.05 -40.36
N LYS A 4 -54.81 -51.78 -39.05
CA LYS A 4 -55.83 -51.45 -38.05
C LYS A 4 -55.04 -51.16 -36.74
N ARG A 5 -55.36 -50.04 -36.06
CA ARG A 5 -55.58 -49.84 -34.60
C ARG A 5 -54.65 -50.54 -33.58
N LEU A 6 -54.17 -49.95 -32.48
CA LEU A 6 -54.91 -49.24 -31.42
C LEU A 6 -53.92 -48.62 -30.40
N LEU A 7 -54.34 -47.51 -29.78
CA LEU A 7 -53.87 -46.87 -28.54
C LEU A 7 -53.40 -47.85 -27.44
N VAL A 8 -52.38 -47.46 -26.65
CA VAL A 8 -52.54 -46.93 -25.27
C VAL A 8 -51.22 -46.28 -24.84
N ALA A 9 -51.32 -45.04 -24.36
CA ALA A 9 -50.26 -44.26 -23.75
C ALA A 9 -49.88 -44.81 -22.36
N MET A 10 -48.58 -44.85 -22.06
CA MET A 10 -48.12 -44.74 -20.68
C MET A 10 -46.80 -43.96 -20.63
N VAL A 11 -46.83 -42.97 -19.76
CA VAL A 11 -45.91 -41.86 -19.59
C VAL A 11 -44.53 -42.33 -19.16
N ALA A 12 -43.49 -41.95 -19.90
CA ALA A 12 -42.12 -41.87 -19.40
C ALA A 12 -41.42 -40.70 -20.10
N LEU A 13 -41.77 -39.48 -19.68
CA LEU A 13 -40.95 -38.31 -19.95
C LEU A 13 -39.66 -38.52 -19.13
N CYS A 14 -38.62 -39.07 -19.75
CA CYS A 14 -37.27 -39.02 -19.22
C CYS A 14 -36.80 -37.56 -19.23
N SER A 15 -37.24 -36.81 -18.24
CA SER A 15 -36.66 -35.52 -17.88
C SER A 15 -35.23 -35.80 -17.43
N ILE A 16 -34.29 -35.56 -18.33
CA ILE A 16 -32.87 -35.44 -18.01
C ILE A 16 -32.74 -34.25 -17.08
N PHE A 17 -32.87 -34.49 -15.77
CA PHE A 17 -32.36 -33.58 -14.76
C PHE A 17 -30.84 -33.66 -14.86
N SER A 18 -30.25 -32.82 -15.73
CA SER A 18 -28.88 -32.40 -15.53
C SER A 18 -28.84 -31.74 -14.15
N VAL A 19 -28.35 -32.49 -13.16
CA VAL A 19 -27.85 -31.92 -11.92
C VAL A 19 -26.63 -31.10 -12.33
N ILE A 20 -26.89 -29.87 -12.76
CA ILE A 20 -25.87 -28.84 -12.76
C ILE A 20 -25.61 -28.63 -11.27
N SER A 21 -24.61 -29.34 -10.75
CA SER A 21 -23.98 -28.97 -9.50
C SER A 21 -23.52 -27.54 -9.70
N LYS A 22 -24.33 -26.58 -9.21
CA LYS A 22 -23.87 -25.22 -9.01
C LYS A 22 -22.65 -25.37 -8.11
N SER A 23 -21.47 -25.23 -8.68
CA SER A 23 -20.29 -24.84 -7.94
C SER A 23 -20.67 -23.53 -7.28
N THR A 24 -21.13 -23.62 -6.04
CA THR A 24 -21.23 -22.47 -5.16
C THR A 24 -19.79 -22.05 -4.94
N ALA A 25 -19.37 -20.96 -5.59
CA ALA A 25 -18.26 -20.17 -5.10
C ALA A 25 -18.50 -19.95 -3.60
N GLN A 26 -17.70 -20.61 -2.77
CA GLN A 26 -17.90 -20.61 -1.33
C GLN A 26 -17.68 -19.17 -0.84
N ALA A 27 -18.76 -18.55 -0.38
CA ALA A 27 -18.72 -17.23 0.22
C ALA A 27 -17.94 -17.29 1.54
N SER A 28 -16.73 -16.72 1.51
CA SER A 28 -16.02 -15.97 2.56
C SER A 28 -16.13 -16.47 4.02
N GLY A 29 -15.22 -17.36 4.41
CA GLY A 29 -14.85 -17.58 5.82
C GLY A 29 -14.70 -19.05 6.23
N PHE A 30 -13.80 -19.33 7.16
CA PHE A 30 -13.73 -20.62 7.85
C PHE A 30 -14.63 -20.59 9.09
N THR A 31 -15.37 -21.66 9.37
CA THR A 31 -16.39 -21.65 10.45
C THR A 31 -15.81 -21.49 11.86
N ASP A 32 -14.52 -21.75 12.02
CA ASP A 32 -13.76 -21.65 13.27
C ASP A 32 -12.88 -20.39 13.37
N ILE A 33 -12.97 -19.47 12.39
CA ILE A 33 -12.22 -18.20 12.37
C ILE A 33 -13.19 -17.02 12.30
N THR A 34 -13.20 -16.20 13.34
CA THR A 34 -13.98 -14.94 13.35
C THR A 34 -13.14 -13.76 12.85
N PRO A 35 -13.76 -12.66 12.38
CA PRO A 35 -13.02 -11.43 12.01
C PRO A 35 -12.15 -10.84 13.13
N LYS A 36 -12.42 -11.17 14.40
CA LYS A 36 -11.61 -10.74 15.54
C LYS A 36 -10.40 -11.64 15.81
N TYR A 37 -10.28 -12.77 15.11
CA TYR A 37 -9.15 -13.68 15.30
C TYR A 37 -7.86 -13.01 14.81
N TRP A 38 -6.79 -13.10 15.59
CA TRP A 38 -5.55 -12.35 15.36
C TRP A 38 -4.90 -12.64 13.99
N ALA A 39 -5.11 -13.84 13.42
CA ALA A 39 -4.61 -14.24 12.11
C ALA A 39 -5.67 -14.15 11.00
N TYR A 40 -6.85 -13.57 11.25
CA TYR A 40 -7.96 -13.56 10.29
C TYR A 40 -7.52 -13.04 8.91
N ASP A 41 -6.87 -11.87 8.87
CA ASP A 41 -6.45 -11.26 7.61
C ASP A 41 -5.39 -12.09 6.87
N ASP A 42 -4.42 -12.67 7.58
CA ASP A 42 -3.39 -13.52 6.98
C ASP A 42 -3.99 -14.81 6.40
N ILE A 43 -4.96 -15.39 7.12
CA ILE A 43 -5.70 -16.58 6.71
C ILE A 43 -6.56 -16.28 5.48
N GLN A 44 -7.33 -15.20 5.49
CA GLN A 44 -8.13 -14.79 4.33
C GLN A 44 -7.26 -14.48 3.13
N PHE A 45 -6.15 -13.77 3.36
CA PHE A 45 -5.17 -13.43 2.32
C PHE A 45 -4.63 -14.70 1.64
N LEU A 46 -3.97 -15.60 2.37
CA LEU A 46 -3.38 -16.81 1.76
C LEU A 46 -4.43 -17.78 1.20
N SER A 47 -5.64 -17.81 1.77
CA SER A 47 -6.78 -18.57 1.22
C SER A 47 -7.23 -18.03 -0.13
N SER A 48 -7.32 -16.70 -0.29
CA SER A 48 -7.70 -16.06 -1.56
C SER A 48 -6.72 -16.34 -2.71
N TYR A 49 -5.47 -16.70 -2.39
CA TYR A 49 -4.43 -17.11 -3.35
C TYR A 49 -4.30 -18.63 -3.49
N ASN A 50 -5.17 -19.43 -2.87
CA ASN A 50 -5.11 -20.90 -2.84
C ASN A 50 -3.78 -21.46 -2.30
N VAL A 51 -3.05 -20.67 -1.49
CA VAL A 51 -1.83 -21.13 -0.80
C VAL A 51 -2.21 -22.06 0.35
N ILE A 52 -3.28 -21.71 1.07
CA ILE A 52 -3.91 -22.53 2.10
C ILE A 52 -5.33 -22.88 1.74
N ASN A 53 -5.78 -24.05 2.20
CA ASN A 53 -7.17 -24.49 2.11
C ASN A 53 -7.68 -24.88 3.49
N GLY A 54 -9.01 -24.84 3.64
CA GLY A 54 -9.71 -25.44 4.78
C GLY A 54 -9.80 -26.96 4.65
N TYR A 55 -10.35 -27.57 5.69
CA TYR A 55 -10.71 -28.98 5.71
C TYR A 55 -12.11 -29.17 5.10
N GLU A 56 -12.45 -30.40 4.74
CA GLU A 56 -13.76 -30.76 4.16
C GLU A 56 -14.95 -30.38 5.07
N ASP A 57 -14.71 -30.28 6.38
CA ASP A 57 -15.69 -29.86 7.39
C ASP A 57 -15.92 -28.33 7.44
N GLY A 58 -15.27 -27.55 6.58
CA GLY A 58 -15.39 -26.08 6.52
C GLY A 58 -14.52 -25.32 7.53
N THR A 59 -13.69 -26.01 8.31
CA THR A 59 -12.79 -25.41 9.30
C THR A 59 -11.39 -25.13 8.75
N PHE A 60 -10.65 -24.23 9.41
CA PHE A 60 -9.23 -23.99 9.16
C PHE A 60 -8.32 -24.78 10.11
N LYS A 61 -8.78 -25.07 11.33
CA LYS A 61 -8.03 -25.69 12.44
C LYS A 61 -6.78 -24.89 12.83
N PRO A 62 -6.93 -23.63 13.32
CA PRO A 62 -5.82 -22.71 13.53
C PRO A 62 -4.79 -23.23 14.54
N TRP A 63 -5.24 -24.00 15.54
CA TRP A 63 -4.41 -24.53 16.62
C TRP A 63 -3.72 -25.86 16.30
N LYS A 64 -4.01 -26.47 15.13
CA LYS A 64 -3.37 -27.72 14.75
C LYS A 64 -1.89 -27.47 14.50
N VAL A 65 -1.02 -28.24 15.15
CA VAL A 65 0.41 -28.26 14.82
C VAL A 65 0.60 -28.79 13.40
N ILE A 66 1.43 -28.13 12.60
CA ILE A 66 1.71 -28.56 11.23
C ILE A 66 2.92 -29.46 11.17
N THR A 67 2.96 -30.31 10.14
CA THR A 67 4.09 -31.20 9.87
C THR A 67 5.11 -30.57 8.92
N ARG A 68 6.32 -31.14 8.84
CA ARG A 68 7.33 -30.78 7.82
C ARG A 68 6.77 -30.88 6.40
N LYS A 69 5.99 -31.92 6.10
CA LYS A 69 5.27 -32.08 4.83
C LYS A 69 4.25 -30.97 4.59
N ASP A 70 3.46 -30.60 5.59
CA ASP A 70 2.48 -29.50 5.45
C ASP A 70 3.16 -28.17 5.10
N ALA A 71 4.31 -27.89 5.73
CA ALA A 71 5.13 -26.72 5.43
C ALA A 71 5.67 -26.75 4.00
N ALA A 72 6.23 -27.88 3.56
CA ALA A 72 6.71 -28.06 2.18
C ALA A 72 5.59 -27.83 1.15
N VAL A 73 4.38 -28.34 1.40
CA VAL A 73 3.21 -28.14 0.53
C VAL A 73 2.80 -26.66 0.47
N MET A 74 2.68 -26.00 1.62
CA MET A 74 2.29 -24.60 1.69
C MET A 74 3.34 -23.69 1.03
N MET A 75 4.63 -23.95 1.23
CA MET A 75 5.72 -23.17 0.64
C MET A 75 5.84 -23.41 -0.87
N SER A 76 5.71 -24.63 -1.35
CA SER A 76 5.72 -24.94 -2.79
C SER A 76 4.60 -24.21 -3.53
N ARG A 77 3.41 -24.12 -2.92
CA ARG A 77 2.28 -23.34 -3.45
C ARG A 77 2.55 -21.84 -3.41
N ALA A 78 3.11 -21.34 -2.31
CA ALA A 78 3.46 -19.93 -2.15
C ALA A 78 4.56 -19.47 -3.12
N LEU A 79 5.53 -20.32 -3.44
CA LEU A 79 6.62 -19.98 -4.35
C LEU A 79 6.36 -20.40 -5.80
N GLU A 80 5.26 -21.10 -6.06
CA GLU A 80 4.91 -21.65 -7.38
C GLU A 80 5.96 -22.59 -7.97
N ILE A 81 6.78 -23.16 -7.11
CA ILE A 81 7.68 -24.23 -7.50
C ILE A 81 6.83 -25.49 -7.44
N LEU A 82 6.17 -25.77 -8.56
CA LEU A 82 5.24 -26.88 -8.67
C LEU A 82 5.83 -28.06 -9.40
N GLU A 83 7.00 -27.93 -10.03
CA GLU A 83 7.67 -29.03 -10.72
C GLU A 83 8.75 -29.67 -9.86
N ALA A 84 8.84 -31.00 -9.94
CA ALA A 84 9.89 -31.74 -9.25
C ALA A 84 11.25 -31.39 -9.86
N PRO A 85 12.33 -31.42 -9.07
CA PRO A 85 13.68 -31.31 -9.62
C PRO A 85 13.94 -32.42 -10.66
N GLU A 86 14.78 -32.13 -11.65
CA GLU A 86 15.21 -33.13 -12.64
C GLU A 86 16.07 -34.23 -12.00
N GLU A 87 16.86 -33.87 -10.98
CA GLU A 87 17.66 -34.81 -10.21
C GLU A 87 16.82 -35.45 -9.09
N GLU A 88 16.75 -36.78 -9.06
CA GLU A 88 16.05 -37.52 -8.02
C GLU A 88 16.78 -37.41 -6.67
N ILE A 89 16.05 -36.99 -5.65
CA ILE A 89 16.50 -37.04 -4.26
C ILE A 89 15.97 -38.32 -3.62
N THR A 90 16.86 -39.11 -3.02
CA THR A 90 16.51 -40.36 -2.36
C THR A 90 16.20 -40.14 -0.88
N PHE A 91 15.09 -40.70 -0.42
CA PHE A 91 14.67 -40.68 0.99
C PHE A 91 14.55 -42.11 1.51
N THR A 92 14.87 -42.35 2.78
CA THR A 92 14.67 -43.67 3.39
C THR A 92 13.22 -43.93 3.84
N ASP A 93 12.41 -42.88 3.97
CA ASP A 93 11.05 -42.91 4.52
C ASP A 93 9.97 -42.32 3.59
N VAL A 94 10.34 -41.85 2.39
CA VAL A 94 9.43 -41.30 1.38
C VAL A 94 9.67 -41.97 0.02
N THR A 95 8.61 -42.39 -0.64
CA THR A 95 8.65 -42.98 -2.00
C THR A 95 7.91 -42.10 -3.00
N PRO A 96 8.08 -42.29 -4.31
CA PRO A 96 7.33 -41.54 -5.33
C PRO A 96 5.80 -41.62 -5.20
N ASN A 97 5.27 -42.64 -4.51
CA ASN A 97 3.84 -42.80 -4.24
C ASN A 97 3.38 -42.18 -2.90
N SER A 98 4.31 -41.69 -2.07
CA SER A 98 3.98 -41.08 -0.79
C SER A 98 3.25 -39.74 -0.99
N PRO A 99 2.19 -39.45 -0.22
CA PRO A 99 1.53 -38.15 -0.28
C PRO A 99 2.52 -37.00 -0.03
N GLY A 100 2.54 -36.01 -0.92
CA GLY A 100 3.44 -34.86 -0.83
C GLY A 100 4.87 -35.13 -1.31
N TYR A 101 5.17 -36.28 -1.93
CA TYR A 101 6.52 -36.59 -2.44
C TYR A 101 7.09 -35.49 -3.34
N LYS A 102 6.26 -34.91 -4.21
CA LYS A 102 6.67 -33.84 -5.12
C LYS A 102 7.15 -32.62 -4.35
N GLU A 103 6.34 -32.14 -3.41
CA GLU A 103 6.63 -30.96 -2.60
C GLU A 103 7.79 -31.19 -1.63
N ILE A 104 7.95 -32.40 -1.10
CA ILE A 104 9.12 -32.81 -0.31
C ILE A 104 10.39 -32.74 -1.17
N SER A 105 10.34 -33.27 -2.39
CA SER A 105 11.48 -33.23 -3.32
C SER A 105 11.86 -31.80 -3.69
N ILE A 106 10.88 -30.94 -3.94
CA ILE A 106 11.08 -29.49 -4.16
C ILE A 106 11.75 -28.85 -2.94
N ALA A 107 11.23 -29.11 -1.74
CA ALA A 107 11.74 -28.48 -0.53
C ALA A 107 13.18 -28.89 -0.24
N MET A 108 13.52 -30.14 -0.55
CA MET A 108 14.87 -30.67 -0.38
C MET A 108 15.84 -30.17 -1.45
N SER A 109 15.43 -30.09 -2.72
CA SER A 109 16.28 -29.57 -3.80
C SER A 109 16.62 -28.09 -3.63
N ASN A 110 15.73 -27.34 -2.97
CA ASN A 110 15.93 -25.93 -2.65
C ASN A 110 16.53 -25.68 -1.26
N GLY A 111 16.89 -26.75 -0.52
CA GLY A 111 17.56 -26.65 0.78
C GLY A 111 16.70 -26.09 1.93
N TRP A 112 15.37 -26.11 1.80
CA TRP A 112 14.45 -25.59 2.84
C TRP A 112 14.52 -26.45 4.11
N PHE A 113 14.73 -27.75 3.93
CA PHE A 113 14.88 -28.73 5.00
C PHE A 113 16.17 -29.53 4.81
N THR A 114 16.55 -30.25 5.86
CA THR A 114 17.65 -31.23 5.85
C THR A 114 17.12 -32.61 6.19
N LEU A 115 17.77 -33.63 5.63
CA LEU A 115 17.55 -35.02 6.02
C LEU A 115 18.20 -35.30 7.37
N THR A 116 17.75 -36.37 8.04
CA THR A 116 18.48 -36.96 9.15
C THR A 116 19.80 -37.58 8.67
N GLU A 117 20.67 -37.97 9.60
CA GLU A 117 21.93 -38.67 9.27
C GLU A 117 21.66 -39.99 8.52
N GLU A 118 20.52 -40.63 8.78
CA GLU A 118 20.06 -41.86 8.11
C GLU A 118 19.35 -41.59 6.77
N GLY A 119 19.28 -40.35 6.31
CA GLY A 119 18.66 -39.98 5.03
C GLY A 119 17.12 -39.94 5.04
N ALA A 120 16.49 -39.83 6.21
CA ALA A 120 15.04 -39.68 6.35
C ALA A 120 14.61 -38.21 6.24
N PHE A 121 13.44 -37.95 5.66
CA PHE A 121 12.84 -36.60 5.63
C PHE A 121 11.95 -36.31 6.85
N GLU A 122 11.32 -37.34 7.41
CA GLU A 122 10.34 -37.29 8.51
C GLU A 122 9.06 -36.48 8.16
N PRO A 123 8.25 -36.91 7.16
CA PRO A 123 7.17 -36.10 6.62
C PRO A 123 6.06 -35.75 7.63
N ASP A 124 5.79 -36.64 8.59
CA ASP A 124 4.73 -36.46 9.59
C ASP A 124 5.24 -35.91 10.93
N LYS A 125 6.55 -35.61 11.04
CA LYS A 125 7.10 -34.93 12.21
C LYS A 125 6.57 -33.51 12.30
N GLU A 126 6.19 -33.12 13.51
CA GLU A 126 5.75 -31.77 13.84
C GLU A 126 6.87 -30.75 13.57
N LEU A 127 6.53 -29.67 12.87
CA LEU A 127 7.49 -28.63 12.51
C LEU A 127 7.88 -27.81 13.75
N THR A 128 9.17 -27.69 14.00
CA THR A 128 9.74 -26.81 15.04
C THR A 128 10.04 -25.42 14.48
N ARG A 129 10.19 -24.42 15.37
CA ARG A 129 10.39 -23.02 14.98
C ARG A 129 11.75 -22.75 14.33
N ASP A 130 12.78 -23.51 14.67
CA ASP A 130 14.10 -23.47 14.04
C ASP A 130 14.07 -24.01 12.59
N GLU A 131 13.44 -25.16 12.36
CA GLU A 131 13.19 -25.73 11.03
C GLU A 131 12.36 -24.76 10.18
N MET A 132 11.32 -24.17 10.76
CA MET A 132 10.54 -23.10 10.11
C MET A 132 11.40 -21.90 9.75
N ALA A 133 12.27 -21.43 10.66
CA ALA A 133 13.12 -20.27 10.41
C ALA A 133 14.06 -20.52 9.23
N LYS A 134 14.72 -21.68 9.20
CA LYS A 134 15.56 -22.09 8.08
C LYS A 134 14.76 -22.17 6.78
N ALA A 135 13.64 -22.87 6.79
CA ALA A 135 12.82 -23.05 5.60
C ALA A 135 12.40 -21.70 5.00
N LEU A 136 11.87 -20.78 5.83
CA LEU A 136 11.46 -19.45 5.36
C LEU A 136 12.65 -18.58 4.93
N ALA A 137 13.76 -18.58 5.69
CA ALA A 137 14.93 -17.77 5.35
C ALA A 137 15.56 -18.21 4.03
N VAL A 138 15.78 -19.51 3.84
CA VAL A 138 16.38 -20.06 2.61
C VAL A 138 15.45 -19.85 1.43
N ALA A 139 14.18 -20.20 1.57
CA ALA A 139 13.21 -20.14 0.48
C ALA A 139 13.00 -18.73 -0.10
N PHE A 140 13.20 -17.69 0.73
CA PHE A 140 13.08 -16.28 0.33
C PHE A 140 14.43 -15.54 0.27
N SER A 141 15.56 -16.27 0.33
CA SER A 141 16.93 -15.71 0.26
C SER A 141 17.17 -14.59 1.28
N TYR A 142 16.67 -14.76 2.51
CA TYR A 142 16.88 -13.80 3.59
C TYR A 142 18.19 -14.06 4.32
N GLU A 143 19.00 -13.01 4.42
CA GLU A 143 20.24 -13.00 5.18
C GLU A 143 20.12 -12.06 6.38
N GLY A 144 20.57 -12.55 7.52
CA GLY A 144 20.65 -11.79 8.76
C GLY A 144 21.71 -10.69 8.75
N LYS A 145 21.67 -9.82 9.75
CA LYS A 145 22.69 -8.80 10.06
C LYS A 145 23.27 -8.95 11.47
N GLU A 146 23.04 -10.10 12.11
CA GLU A 146 23.45 -10.44 13.49
C GLU A 146 22.94 -9.46 14.56
N THR A 147 21.69 -9.01 14.39
CA THR A 147 21.04 -7.99 15.23
C THR A 147 19.93 -8.53 16.12
N SER A 148 19.59 -9.81 15.96
CA SER A 148 18.62 -10.51 16.78
C SER A 148 19.05 -10.50 18.25
N ASN A 149 18.09 -10.13 19.10
CA ASN A 149 18.26 -10.02 20.55
C ASN A 149 17.43 -11.07 21.31
N PHE A 150 17.13 -12.20 20.67
CA PHE A 150 16.45 -13.30 21.35
C PHE A 150 17.39 -13.93 22.39
N VAL A 151 16.97 -13.95 23.65
CA VAL A 151 17.83 -14.33 24.79
C VAL A 151 18.12 -15.82 24.84
N ASP A 152 17.29 -16.64 24.19
CA ASP A 152 17.34 -18.09 24.16
C ASP A 152 17.95 -18.65 22.87
N VAL A 153 18.56 -17.81 22.03
CA VAL A 153 19.25 -18.23 20.80
C VAL A 153 20.70 -17.75 20.85
N SER A 154 21.63 -18.69 21.07
CA SER A 154 23.07 -18.38 21.01
C SER A 154 23.49 -17.95 19.61
N LYS A 155 24.44 -17.01 19.50
CA LYS A 155 25.05 -16.67 18.20
C LYS A 155 25.80 -17.85 17.55
N ASP A 156 26.24 -18.80 18.37
CA ASP A 156 26.91 -20.03 17.92
C ASP A 156 25.92 -21.15 17.52
N ASP A 157 24.61 -20.93 17.71
CA ASP A 157 23.58 -21.90 17.31
C ASP A 157 23.53 -21.99 15.78
N PRO A 158 23.51 -23.21 15.18
CA PRO A 158 23.48 -23.37 13.73
C PRO A 158 22.24 -22.75 13.06
N TYR A 159 21.15 -22.54 13.81
CA TYR A 159 19.96 -21.86 13.31
C TYR A 159 19.96 -20.35 13.55
N TYR A 160 20.92 -19.80 14.30
CA TYR A 160 21.01 -18.37 14.55
C TYR A 160 20.96 -17.52 13.28
N PRO A 161 21.69 -17.83 12.19
CA PRO A 161 21.64 -17.02 10.97
C PRO A 161 20.24 -16.92 10.36
N TYR A 162 19.47 -18.02 10.42
CA TYR A 162 18.11 -18.06 9.87
C TYR A 162 17.11 -17.35 10.78
N VAL A 163 17.23 -17.53 12.10
CA VAL A 163 16.41 -16.82 13.10
C VAL A 163 16.65 -15.31 12.99
N ASP A 164 17.92 -14.90 12.90
CA ASP A 164 18.32 -13.52 12.72
C ASP A 164 17.77 -12.93 11.42
N ALA A 165 17.85 -13.68 10.32
CA ALA A 165 17.27 -13.28 9.03
C ALA A 165 15.77 -13.01 9.14
N ILE A 166 14.98 -13.97 9.63
CA ILE A 166 13.52 -13.78 9.72
C ILE A 166 13.11 -12.71 10.75
N ALA A 167 13.96 -12.44 11.76
CA ALA A 167 13.76 -11.33 12.69
C ALA A 167 14.05 -9.97 12.04
N TYR A 168 15.18 -9.86 11.33
CA TYR A 168 15.60 -8.66 10.62
C TYR A 168 14.56 -8.18 9.60
N TYR A 169 13.95 -9.13 8.86
CA TYR A 169 12.87 -8.85 7.91
C TYR A 169 11.47 -8.74 8.55
N ASN A 170 11.36 -8.67 9.88
CA ASN A 170 10.10 -8.57 10.63
C ASN A 170 9.08 -9.70 10.34
N VAL A 171 9.57 -10.88 9.94
CA VAL A 171 8.72 -12.07 9.81
C VAL A 171 8.35 -12.58 11.19
N THR A 172 9.26 -12.51 12.17
CA THR A 172 9.02 -12.86 13.58
C THR A 172 9.32 -11.71 14.54
N LYS A 173 8.59 -11.67 15.65
CA LYS A 173 8.88 -10.82 16.81
C LYS A 173 9.25 -11.61 18.07
N GLY A 174 9.21 -12.94 17.98
CA GLY A 174 9.34 -13.83 19.14
C GLY A 174 8.22 -13.65 20.16
N TYR A 175 8.52 -14.07 21.38
CA TYR A 175 7.64 -14.00 22.54
C TYR A 175 8.28 -13.15 23.62
N LYS A 176 7.47 -12.45 24.42
CA LYS A 176 7.96 -11.81 25.64
C LYS A 176 8.18 -12.89 26.71
N GLY A 177 9.44 -13.17 27.04
CA GLY A 177 9.88 -14.00 28.15
C GLY A 177 10.14 -13.20 29.42
N GLU A 178 10.61 -13.89 30.46
CA GLU A 178 10.96 -13.28 31.76
C GLU A 178 12.25 -12.46 31.67
N GLU A 179 13.24 -12.98 30.95
CA GLU A 179 14.59 -12.38 30.82
C GLU A 179 14.76 -11.52 29.56
N GLY A 180 13.78 -11.53 28.65
CA GLY A 180 13.85 -10.78 27.40
C GLY A 180 12.91 -11.33 26.33
N GLN A 181 13.17 -10.99 25.07
CA GLN A 181 12.44 -11.61 23.96
C GLN A 181 13.01 -13.02 23.72
N GLU A 182 12.14 -14.01 23.53
CA GLU A 182 12.50 -15.40 23.26
C GLU A 182 12.05 -15.81 21.86
N PHE A 183 12.86 -16.61 21.16
CA PHE A 183 12.48 -17.20 19.89
C PHE A 183 11.81 -18.57 20.07
N ARG A 184 12.24 -19.39 21.03
CA ARG A 184 11.77 -20.75 21.33
C ARG A 184 11.97 -21.76 20.21
N LEU A 185 13.24 -22.04 19.88
CA LEU A 185 13.67 -22.88 18.74
C LEU A 185 12.88 -24.19 18.58
N ASN A 186 12.70 -24.93 19.69
CA ASN A 186 12.09 -26.27 19.67
C ASN A 186 10.56 -26.29 19.82
N GLU A 187 9.91 -25.15 20.04
CA GLU A 187 8.44 -25.11 20.17
C GLU A 187 7.80 -25.43 18.81
N GLN A 188 6.70 -26.20 18.82
CA GLN A 188 6.01 -26.57 17.60
C GLN A 188 5.23 -25.40 16.99
N VAL A 189 5.11 -25.39 15.67
CA VAL A 189 4.40 -24.34 14.94
C VAL A 189 2.96 -24.76 14.63
N THR A 190 2.00 -23.97 15.09
CA THR A 190 0.58 -24.13 14.72
C THR A 190 0.31 -23.65 13.30
N ARG A 191 -0.78 -24.12 12.71
CA ARG A 191 -1.21 -23.74 11.36
C ARG A 191 -1.45 -22.25 11.22
N ALA A 192 -2.05 -21.59 12.23
CA ALA A 192 -2.23 -20.14 12.23
C ALA A 192 -0.89 -19.39 12.31
N GLN A 193 0.04 -19.82 13.17
CA GLN A 193 1.37 -19.22 13.26
C GLN A 193 2.12 -19.32 11.92
N PHE A 194 2.22 -20.53 11.35
CA PHE A 194 2.91 -20.73 10.07
C PHE A 194 2.25 -19.93 8.93
N THR A 195 0.93 -19.84 8.91
CA THR A 195 0.18 -19.03 7.93
C THR A 195 0.53 -17.54 8.06
N SER A 196 0.61 -17.00 9.27
CA SER A 196 1.02 -15.62 9.48
C SER A 196 2.49 -15.36 9.12
N PHE A 197 3.40 -16.30 9.42
CA PHE A 197 4.78 -16.19 8.96
C PHE A 197 4.87 -16.22 7.43
N LEU A 198 4.23 -17.20 6.79
CA LEU A 198 4.19 -17.36 5.35
C LEU A 198 3.51 -16.17 4.66
N SER A 199 2.45 -15.60 5.24
CA SER A 199 1.77 -14.41 4.71
C SER A 199 2.73 -13.22 4.63
N ARG A 200 3.59 -13.02 5.65
CA ARG A 200 4.55 -11.91 5.67
C ARG A 200 5.60 -12.03 4.56
N VAL A 201 6.11 -13.24 4.29
CA VAL A 201 7.06 -13.47 3.20
C VAL A 201 6.41 -13.55 1.82
N PHE A 202 5.24 -14.18 1.68
CA PHE A 202 4.49 -14.25 0.40
C PHE A 202 4.00 -12.87 -0.06
N LYS A 203 3.82 -11.92 0.88
CA LYS A 203 3.62 -10.49 0.60
C LYS A 203 4.87 -9.77 0.09
N GLN A 204 6.00 -10.45 -0.12
CA GLN A 204 7.15 -9.94 -0.88
C GLN A 204 7.25 -10.59 -2.27
N PRO A 205 7.78 -9.90 -3.29
CA PRO A 205 8.06 -10.52 -4.58
C PRO A 205 9.13 -11.60 -4.43
N ALA A 206 9.04 -12.65 -5.24
CA ALA A 206 10.02 -13.75 -5.23
C ALA A 206 11.38 -13.34 -5.84
N SER A 207 11.37 -12.37 -6.75
CA SER A 207 12.58 -11.78 -7.33
C SER A 207 12.31 -10.35 -7.83
N TYR A 208 13.39 -9.66 -8.17
CA TYR A 208 13.42 -8.29 -8.64
C TYR A 208 14.13 -8.25 -9.99
N GLU A 209 13.40 -7.81 -11.00
CA GLU A 209 13.88 -7.68 -12.36
C GLU A 209 14.49 -6.28 -12.56
N VAL A 210 15.77 -6.24 -12.90
CA VAL A 210 16.44 -5.02 -13.34
C VAL A 210 16.18 -4.89 -14.83
N ARG A 211 15.54 -3.78 -15.23
CA ARG A 211 15.30 -3.46 -16.64
C ARG A 211 16.16 -2.27 -17.06
N ASN A 212 16.58 -2.26 -18.31
CA ASN A 212 17.21 -1.11 -18.96
C ASN A 212 16.65 -0.96 -20.39
N ALA A 213 16.36 0.27 -20.81
CA ALA A 213 15.73 0.58 -22.10
C ALA A 213 14.46 -0.26 -22.39
N GLY A 214 13.70 -0.61 -21.35
CA GLY A 214 12.45 -1.39 -21.45
C GLY A 214 12.64 -2.92 -21.49
N GLY A 215 13.87 -3.44 -21.49
CA GLY A 215 14.15 -4.88 -21.47
C GLY A 215 14.79 -5.34 -20.16
N ALA A 216 14.50 -6.59 -19.74
CA ALA A 216 15.15 -7.21 -18.59
C ALA A 216 16.64 -7.47 -18.88
N VAL A 217 17.52 -7.02 -17.98
CA VAL A 217 18.98 -7.24 -18.06
C VAL A 217 19.49 -8.16 -16.95
N ALA A 218 18.80 -8.22 -15.82
CA ALA A 218 19.13 -9.14 -14.73
C ALA A 218 17.88 -9.45 -13.88
N ASN A 219 17.93 -10.57 -13.16
CA ASN A 219 16.92 -10.92 -12.16
C ASN A 219 17.62 -11.40 -10.88
N HIS A 220 17.19 -10.89 -9.73
CA HIS A 220 17.79 -11.22 -8.44
C HIS A 220 16.72 -11.59 -7.41
N THR A 221 16.99 -12.58 -6.56
CA THR A 221 16.10 -12.94 -5.44
C THR A 221 16.17 -11.94 -4.29
N SER A 222 17.23 -11.12 -4.21
CA SER A 222 17.39 -10.08 -3.19
C SER A 222 17.34 -8.67 -3.80
N LEU A 223 16.69 -7.75 -3.07
CA LEU A 223 16.59 -6.35 -3.45
C LEU A 223 17.94 -5.64 -3.40
N GLU A 224 18.79 -5.99 -2.44
CA GLU A 224 20.15 -5.44 -2.31
C GLU A 224 21.00 -5.75 -3.56
N ALA A 225 20.93 -7.00 -4.07
CA ALA A 225 21.62 -7.37 -5.30
C ALA A 225 21.03 -6.65 -6.52
N ALA A 226 19.70 -6.54 -6.63
CA ALA A 226 19.06 -5.81 -7.71
C ALA A 226 19.45 -4.31 -7.73
N LEU A 227 19.54 -3.67 -6.56
CA LEU A 227 20.00 -2.28 -6.44
C LEU A 227 21.46 -2.11 -6.86
N LYS A 228 22.33 -3.04 -6.43
CA LYS A 228 23.74 -3.05 -6.83
C LYS A 228 23.90 -3.25 -8.33
N GLU A 229 23.09 -4.11 -8.93
CA GLU A 229 23.11 -4.36 -10.37
C GLU A 229 22.55 -3.16 -11.16
N ALA A 230 21.46 -2.55 -10.71
CA ALA A 230 20.87 -1.36 -11.33
C ALA A 230 21.86 -0.18 -11.42
N ALA A 231 22.74 -0.02 -10.42
CA ALA A 231 23.80 0.99 -10.44
C ALA A 231 24.80 0.84 -11.60
N ASN A 232 24.89 -0.33 -12.24
CA ASN A 232 25.73 -0.56 -13.43
C ASN A 232 25.06 -0.11 -14.74
N TYR A 233 23.76 0.16 -14.73
CA TYR A 233 22.99 0.53 -15.92
C TYR A 233 22.34 1.91 -15.72
N PRO A 234 22.92 2.98 -16.31
CA PRO A 234 22.26 4.27 -16.36
C PRO A 234 20.88 4.12 -17.00
N GLN A 235 19.86 4.79 -16.45
CA GLN A 235 18.47 4.73 -16.92
C GLN A 235 17.72 3.41 -16.61
N SER A 236 18.28 2.56 -15.75
CA SER A 236 17.58 1.35 -15.32
C SER A 236 16.37 1.60 -14.42
N THR A 237 15.54 0.58 -14.31
CA THR A 237 14.43 0.44 -13.35
C THR A 237 14.51 -0.92 -12.66
N ILE A 238 13.88 -1.03 -11.50
CA ILE A 238 13.74 -2.28 -10.74
C ILE A 238 12.25 -2.54 -10.58
N HIS A 239 11.82 -3.74 -10.99
CA HIS A 239 10.43 -4.16 -10.94
C HIS A 239 10.26 -5.45 -10.13
N PRO A 240 9.15 -5.61 -9.40
CA PRO A 240 8.87 -6.84 -8.69
C PRO A 240 8.42 -7.92 -9.69
N ALA A 241 9.05 -9.09 -9.66
CA ALA A 241 8.67 -10.19 -10.53
C ALA A 241 7.28 -10.72 -10.14
N SER A 242 6.39 -10.80 -11.14
CA SER A 242 5.07 -11.39 -10.97
C SER A 242 5.14 -12.92 -10.95
N THR A 243 4.29 -13.53 -10.15
CA THR A 243 4.03 -14.97 -10.13
C THR A 243 2.62 -15.23 -10.71
N ARG A 244 2.19 -16.49 -10.85
CA ARG A 244 0.82 -16.90 -11.21
C ARG A 244 -0.22 -16.35 -10.24
N TYR A 245 0.04 -16.38 -8.94
CA TYR A 245 -0.86 -15.95 -7.88
C TYR A 245 -0.70 -14.48 -7.58
N ARG A 246 0.51 -13.92 -7.69
CA ARG A 246 0.74 -12.52 -7.41
C ARG A 246 1.19 -11.76 -8.64
N LYS A 247 0.27 -10.98 -9.19
CA LYS A 247 0.57 -10.03 -10.26
C LYS A 247 0.90 -8.67 -9.66
N PHE A 248 2.04 -8.15 -10.10
CA PHE A 248 2.40 -6.75 -9.92
C PHE A 248 2.15 -6.03 -11.24
N PRO A 249 1.63 -4.80 -11.19
CA PRO A 249 1.44 -4.02 -12.40
C PRO A 249 2.81 -3.60 -12.95
N ASP A 250 2.93 -3.53 -14.27
CA ASP A 250 4.09 -2.95 -14.95
C ASP A 250 4.19 -1.43 -14.70
N GLU A 251 3.09 -0.80 -14.29
CA GLU A 251 2.98 0.64 -14.05
C GLU A 251 2.32 0.93 -12.68
N ILE A 252 2.36 2.18 -12.22
CA ILE A 252 2.00 2.58 -10.86
C ILE A 252 0.69 3.37 -10.87
N ALA A 253 -0.27 3.02 -10.01
CA ALA A 253 -1.63 3.59 -9.92
C ALA A 253 -2.46 3.50 -11.20
N THR A 254 -3.77 3.33 -11.07
CA THR A 254 -4.70 3.36 -12.22
C THR A 254 -5.71 4.47 -12.00
N GLU A 255 -5.95 5.31 -13.03
CA GLU A 255 -6.91 6.42 -13.01
C GLU A 255 -8.32 5.94 -12.61
N ASP A 256 -8.64 4.70 -12.99
CA ASP A 256 -9.98 4.10 -13.02
C ASP A 256 -10.79 4.19 -11.72
N ARG A 257 -10.13 4.29 -10.56
CA ARG A 257 -10.85 4.28 -9.26
C ARG A 257 -11.15 5.68 -8.70
N THR A 258 -10.20 6.61 -8.73
CA THR A 258 -10.32 7.91 -8.05
C THR A 258 -10.40 9.11 -8.99
N GLY A 259 -10.20 8.90 -10.30
CA GLY A 259 -10.16 9.96 -11.32
C GLY A 259 -8.90 10.84 -11.27
N ILE A 260 -7.92 10.46 -10.44
CA ILE A 260 -6.67 11.21 -10.30
C ILE A 260 -5.74 10.79 -11.43
N LYS A 261 -5.55 11.70 -12.40
CA LYS A 261 -4.47 11.62 -13.39
C LYS A 261 -3.29 12.48 -12.95
N SER A 262 -3.58 13.72 -12.53
CA SER A 262 -2.58 14.68 -12.08
C SER A 262 -3.20 15.54 -10.98
N SER A 263 -2.75 15.31 -9.75
CA SER A 263 -3.18 16.10 -8.61
C SER A 263 -2.11 17.07 -8.14
N VAL A 264 -2.53 18.18 -7.52
CA VAL A 264 -1.63 19.10 -6.82
C VAL A 264 -2.18 19.45 -5.45
N LEU A 265 -1.29 19.46 -4.45
CA LEU A 265 -1.60 19.91 -3.09
C LEU A 265 -1.53 21.43 -2.99
N ILE A 266 -2.56 22.03 -2.41
CA ILE A 266 -2.68 23.47 -2.19
C ILE A 266 -2.78 23.73 -0.69
N TYR A 267 -1.74 24.34 -0.11
CA TYR A 267 -1.75 24.76 1.30
C TYR A 267 -2.81 25.82 1.54
N ASN A 268 -3.77 25.53 2.42
CA ASN A 268 -4.90 26.40 2.73
C ASN A 268 -4.99 26.74 4.24
N GLY A 269 -3.95 26.42 5.03
CA GLY A 269 -3.88 26.77 6.45
C GLY A 269 -3.60 28.25 6.73
N THR A 270 -3.64 28.61 8.01
CA THR A 270 -3.21 29.94 8.51
C THR A 270 -1.71 30.15 8.25
N ASN A 271 -1.29 31.39 7.96
CA ASN A 271 0.11 31.79 7.68
C ASN A 271 0.74 31.20 6.41
N GLU A 272 -0.01 30.46 5.59
CA GLU A 272 0.47 29.93 4.30
C GLU A 272 0.26 30.98 3.19
N LYS A 273 -1.01 31.22 2.81
CA LYS A 273 -1.42 32.26 1.86
C LYS A 273 -2.77 32.83 2.26
N GLU A 274 -2.83 34.07 2.73
CA GLU A 274 -4.04 34.62 3.35
C GLU A 274 -5.25 34.63 2.42
N THR A 275 -5.07 34.93 1.13
CA THR A 275 -6.14 34.98 0.12
C THR A 275 -5.72 34.32 -1.18
N PHE A 276 -6.68 33.70 -1.87
CA PHE A 276 -6.50 33.18 -3.22
C PHE A 276 -7.11 34.11 -4.25
N THR A 277 -6.64 33.99 -5.50
CA THR A 277 -7.24 34.67 -6.65
C THR A 277 -7.46 33.68 -7.78
N LYS A 278 -8.32 34.04 -8.73
CA LYS A 278 -8.52 33.27 -9.95
C LYS A 278 -7.21 33.12 -10.73
N GLU A 279 -6.43 34.20 -10.85
CA GLU A 279 -5.15 34.24 -11.57
C GLU A 279 -4.11 33.32 -10.96
N TYR A 280 -4.16 33.11 -9.64
CA TYR A 280 -3.35 32.10 -8.98
C TYR A 280 -3.70 30.70 -9.51
N PHE A 281 -4.99 30.32 -9.50
CA PHE A 281 -5.42 29.00 -9.97
C PHE A 281 -5.28 28.83 -11.49
N ASP A 282 -5.28 29.91 -12.27
CA ASP A 282 -4.94 29.88 -13.69
C ASP A 282 -3.53 29.28 -13.94
N LYS A 283 -2.59 29.40 -13.00
CA LYS A 283 -1.25 28.80 -13.11
C LYS A 283 -1.20 27.29 -12.85
N TYR A 284 -2.26 26.74 -12.27
CA TYR A 284 -2.38 25.32 -11.93
C TYR A 284 -3.35 24.56 -12.82
N THR A 285 -4.33 25.26 -13.39
CA THR A 285 -5.36 24.65 -14.23
C THR A 285 -4.92 24.62 -15.70
N LYS A 286 -4.08 25.55 -16.14
CA LYS A 286 -3.57 25.62 -17.51
C LYS A 286 -2.07 25.95 -17.54
N TYR A 287 -1.42 25.56 -18.64
CA TYR A 287 -0.05 25.94 -18.94
C TYR A 287 0.10 26.34 -20.41
N SER A 288 1.17 27.06 -20.73
CA SER A 288 1.53 27.38 -22.12
C SER A 288 2.50 26.33 -22.65
N THR A 289 2.14 25.70 -23.76
CA THR A 289 3.01 24.76 -24.49
C THR A 289 4.15 25.50 -25.19
N PRO A 290 5.23 24.81 -25.59
CA PRO A 290 6.36 25.44 -26.29
C PRO A 290 5.98 26.15 -27.61
N ASP A 291 4.91 25.72 -28.28
CA ASP A 291 4.37 26.36 -29.48
C ASP A 291 3.40 27.54 -29.17
N GLY A 292 3.29 27.94 -27.91
CA GLY A 292 2.52 29.10 -27.46
C GLY A 292 1.03 28.84 -27.28
N LYS A 293 0.55 27.59 -27.37
CA LYS A 293 -0.85 27.24 -27.13
C LYS A 293 -1.11 27.06 -25.63
N THR A 294 -2.36 27.21 -25.22
CA THR A 294 -2.79 26.89 -23.85
C THR A 294 -3.30 25.45 -23.81
N SER A 295 -2.82 24.67 -22.83
CA SER A 295 -3.23 23.29 -22.59
C SER A 295 -3.67 23.07 -21.13
N ASN A 296 -4.34 21.95 -20.86
CA ASN A 296 -4.79 21.57 -19.52
C ASN A 296 -3.60 21.13 -18.68
N PHE A 297 -3.57 21.60 -17.43
CA PHE A 297 -2.55 21.21 -16.45
C PHE A 297 -3.17 20.26 -15.42
N PHE A 298 -3.08 20.54 -14.12
CA PHE A 298 -3.65 19.65 -13.09
C PHE A 298 -5.17 19.52 -13.21
N ASN A 299 -5.67 18.28 -13.14
CA ASN A 299 -7.09 17.97 -13.16
C ASN A 299 -7.69 17.80 -11.76
N THR A 300 -6.86 17.50 -10.76
CA THR A 300 -7.31 17.29 -9.38
C THR A 300 -6.58 18.23 -8.42
N PHE A 301 -7.30 18.77 -7.44
CA PHE A 301 -6.76 19.65 -6.41
C PHE A 301 -7.04 19.10 -5.03
N VAL A 302 -6.00 18.93 -4.23
CA VAL A 302 -6.13 18.54 -2.82
C VAL A 302 -5.93 19.80 -1.97
N ILE A 303 -7.00 20.25 -1.32
CA ILE A 303 -6.97 21.44 -0.45
C ILE A 303 -6.52 21.00 0.94
N LEU A 304 -5.34 21.45 1.36
CA LEU A 304 -4.62 20.91 2.51
C LEU A 304 -4.72 21.79 3.76
N ALA A 305 -5.10 21.18 4.88
CA ALA A 305 -5.20 21.78 6.21
C ALA A 305 -3.90 21.55 7.00
N LEU A 306 -2.82 22.29 6.71
CA LEU A 306 -1.56 22.06 7.45
C LEU A 306 -1.51 22.80 8.79
N ARG A 307 -1.92 24.06 8.80
CA ARG A 307 -1.78 24.99 9.94
C ARG A 307 -3.10 25.63 10.31
N TYR A 308 -3.27 25.90 11.59
CA TYR A 308 -4.34 26.74 12.14
C TYR A 308 -3.73 27.84 13.02
N ASP A 309 -4.58 28.72 13.54
CA ASP A 309 -4.14 29.75 14.48
C ASP A 309 -3.75 29.10 15.82
N GLY A 310 -2.45 29.08 16.13
CA GLY A 310 -1.92 28.47 17.35
C GLY A 310 -1.20 27.14 17.17
N GLY A 311 -1.22 26.50 15.99
CA GLY A 311 -0.57 25.20 15.84
C GLY A 311 -0.60 24.56 14.44
N ARG A 312 -0.48 23.23 14.43
CA ARG A 312 -0.52 22.39 13.23
C ARG A 312 -1.59 21.32 13.38
N PHE A 313 -2.29 21.03 12.29
CA PHE A 313 -3.35 20.02 12.28
C PHE A 313 -2.84 18.58 12.18
N GLU A 314 -1.53 18.36 12.03
CA GLU A 314 -0.92 17.01 11.97
C GLU A 314 -0.78 16.40 13.38
N GLU A 315 -0.48 15.10 13.47
CA GLU A 315 -0.14 14.43 14.73
C GLU A 315 1.20 14.95 15.27
N THR A 316 1.14 16.00 16.07
CA THR A 316 2.27 16.61 16.76
C THR A 316 1.82 17.10 18.13
N GLU A 317 2.77 17.34 19.04
CA GLU A 317 2.51 18.00 20.33
C GLU A 317 1.98 19.44 20.18
N GLN A 318 2.04 20.02 18.98
CA GLN A 318 1.52 21.35 18.67
C GLN A 318 0.05 21.31 18.20
N ASN A 319 -0.58 20.13 18.18
CA ASN A 319 -1.95 19.99 17.75
C ASN A 319 -2.89 20.02 18.96
N GLU A 320 -3.38 21.22 19.25
CA GLU A 320 -4.44 21.49 20.22
C GLU A 320 -5.78 21.79 19.53
N ALA A 321 -5.86 21.58 18.21
CA ALA A 321 -7.00 21.99 17.41
C ALA A 321 -8.29 21.26 17.82
N ASP A 322 -9.34 22.05 17.98
CA ASP A 322 -10.69 21.58 18.33
C ASP A 322 -11.72 21.98 17.27
N TYR A 323 -13.01 21.78 17.57
CA TYR A 323 -14.10 22.03 16.63
C TYR A 323 -14.07 23.47 16.07
N ILE A 324 -13.71 24.44 16.89
CA ILE A 324 -13.59 25.85 16.50
C ILE A 324 -12.53 26.03 15.40
N ASP A 325 -11.36 25.41 15.52
CA ASP A 325 -10.28 25.55 14.56
C ASP A 325 -10.60 24.82 13.24
N TRP A 326 -11.27 23.68 13.35
CA TRP A 326 -11.78 22.93 12.19
C TRP A 326 -12.87 23.73 11.46
N GLN A 327 -13.77 24.40 12.20
CA GLN A 327 -14.77 25.30 11.63
C GLN A 327 -14.13 26.51 10.95
N LYS A 328 -13.09 27.12 11.55
CA LYS A 328 -12.32 28.21 10.92
C LYS A 328 -11.69 27.75 9.60
N TYR A 329 -11.13 26.54 9.57
CA TYR A 329 -10.58 25.98 8.34
C TYR A 329 -11.65 25.78 7.25
N ILE A 330 -12.83 25.25 7.60
CA ILE A 330 -13.97 25.15 6.68
C ILE A 330 -14.34 26.54 6.15
N ASN A 331 -14.57 27.51 7.04
CA ASN A 331 -14.97 28.87 6.68
C ASN A 331 -13.98 29.51 5.71
N ARG A 332 -12.67 29.35 5.97
CA ARG A 332 -11.60 29.83 5.12
C ARG A 332 -11.57 29.15 3.74
N THR A 333 -11.76 27.82 3.71
CA THR A 333 -11.77 27.03 2.46
C THR A 333 -12.84 27.50 1.48
N PHE A 334 -14.02 27.85 2.02
CA PHE A 334 -15.20 28.23 1.24
C PHE A 334 -15.45 29.75 1.15
N ALA A 335 -14.62 30.57 1.79
CA ALA A 335 -14.70 32.03 1.73
C ALA A 335 -14.67 32.53 0.28
N LYS A 336 -15.17 33.76 0.05
CA LYS A 336 -15.23 34.36 -1.29
C LYS A 336 -13.84 34.42 -1.96
N ASP A 337 -12.81 34.70 -1.19
CA ASP A 337 -11.39 34.70 -1.54
C ASP A 337 -10.66 33.41 -1.10
N GLY A 338 -11.42 32.39 -0.69
CA GLY A 338 -10.94 31.07 -0.33
C GLY A 338 -10.61 30.20 -1.55
N ALA A 339 -9.88 29.11 -1.30
CA ALA A 339 -9.34 28.24 -2.34
C ALA A 339 -10.42 27.73 -3.31
N LEU A 340 -11.56 27.25 -2.81
CA LEU A 340 -12.58 26.62 -3.66
C LEU A 340 -13.33 27.62 -4.53
N GLN A 341 -13.67 28.80 -4.03
CA GLN A 341 -14.35 29.84 -4.83
C GLN A 341 -13.46 30.31 -5.99
N GLN A 342 -12.17 30.51 -5.71
CA GLN A 342 -11.22 31.01 -6.69
C GLN A 342 -10.81 29.94 -7.72
N LEU A 343 -10.69 28.68 -7.30
CA LEU A 343 -10.51 27.55 -8.22
C LEU A 343 -11.73 27.36 -9.12
N ASN A 344 -12.94 27.44 -8.56
CA ASN A 344 -14.19 27.35 -9.32
C ASN A 344 -14.29 28.46 -10.37
N ALA A 345 -13.89 29.69 -10.03
CA ALA A 345 -13.83 30.80 -10.98
C ALA A 345 -12.82 30.55 -12.11
N SER A 346 -11.63 30.02 -11.80
CA SER A 346 -10.61 29.69 -12.81
C SER A 346 -11.08 28.58 -13.75
N ALA A 347 -11.72 27.53 -13.21
CA ALA A 347 -12.28 26.43 -14.00
C ALA A 347 -13.45 26.88 -14.89
N ARG A 348 -14.31 27.78 -14.38
CA ARG A 348 -15.41 28.40 -15.13
C ARG A 348 -14.93 29.20 -16.33
N ASP A 349 -13.93 30.06 -16.15
CA ASP A 349 -13.36 30.87 -17.24
C ASP A 349 -12.76 30.00 -18.36
N GLN A 350 -12.40 28.77 -18.04
CA GLN A 350 -11.84 27.79 -18.97
C GLN A 350 -12.88 26.77 -19.44
N ASN A 351 -14.16 26.95 -19.08
CA ASN A 351 -15.26 26.05 -19.38
C ASN A 351 -14.94 24.57 -19.12
N LYS A 352 -14.30 24.28 -17.99
CA LYS A 352 -13.95 22.91 -17.59
C LYS A 352 -14.41 22.60 -16.18
N LYS A 353 -14.42 21.32 -15.84
CA LYS A 353 -14.55 20.85 -14.47
C LYS A 353 -13.23 20.31 -13.96
N VAL A 354 -12.96 20.55 -12.69
CA VAL A 354 -11.80 19.98 -11.99
C VAL A 354 -12.26 19.23 -10.76
N ASP A 355 -11.50 18.20 -10.39
CA ASP A 355 -11.78 17.38 -9.23
C ASP A 355 -11.16 18.00 -7.98
N VAL A 356 -11.87 17.92 -6.85
CA VAL A 356 -11.38 18.41 -5.57
C VAL A 356 -11.49 17.36 -4.47
N TYR A 357 -10.42 17.27 -3.69
CA TYR A 357 -10.37 16.56 -2.42
C TYR A 357 -10.10 17.58 -1.31
N ILE A 358 -10.78 17.44 -0.17
CA ILE A 358 -10.56 18.30 1.00
C ILE A 358 -9.91 17.48 2.09
N SER A 359 -8.82 17.98 2.67
CA SER A 359 -8.14 17.24 3.73
C SER A 359 -8.97 17.19 5.00
N ILE A 360 -9.02 16.03 5.66
CA ILE A 360 -9.49 15.88 7.03
C ILE A 360 -8.30 16.19 7.96
N PRO A 361 -8.38 17.23 8.81
CA PRO A 361 -7.36 17.48 9.83
C PRO A 361 -7.23 16.30 10.80
N TYR A 362 -6.07 16.13 11.44
CA TYR A 362 -5.90 15.05 12.41
C TYR A 362 -6.54 15.43 13.76
N PRO A 363 -7.44 14.61 14.32
CA PRO A 363 -8.01 14.87 15.64
C PRO A 363 -6.94 14.64 16.71
N LYS A 364 -6.69 15.65 17.53
CA LYS A 364 -5.65 15.59 18.58
C LYS A 364 -5.84 14.39 19.50
N ARG A 365 -4.74 13.81 19.98
CA ARG A 365 -4.75 12.59 20.80
C ARG A 365 -4.66 12.82 22.31
N THR A 366 -4.33 14.03 22.70
CA THR A 366 -4.09 14.41 24.09
C THR A 366 -4.94 15.62 24.46
N GLY A 367 -5.04 15.90 25.76
CA GLY A 367 -5.89 16.97 26.27
C GLY A 367 -7.38 16.61 26.20
N SER A 368 -8.23 17.57 26.55
CA SER A 368 -9.68 17.46 26.36
C SER A 368 -10.10 18.05 25.01
N ILE A 369 -11.28 17.69 24.52
CA ILE A 369 -11.83 18.21 23.27
C ILE A 369 -12.90 19.26 23.58
N LEU A 370 -12.72 20.48 23.06
CA LEU A 370 -13.70 21.57 23.18
C LEU A 370 -14.66 21.56 21.98
N LYS A 371 -15.95 21.41 22.24
CA LYS A 371 -17.02 21.47 21.22
C LYS A 371 -17.42 22.92 20.90
N LEU A 372 -18.26 23.09 19.87
CA LEU A 372 -18.75 24.41 19.44
C LEU A 372 -19.71 25.08 20.42
N ASP A 373 -20.33 24.32 21.32
CA ASP A 373 -21.25 24.78 22.36
C ASP A 373 -20.56 24.98 23.71
N ASP A 374 -19.22 25.11 23.69
CA ASP A 374 -18.35 25.24 24.85
C ASP A 374 -18.33 24.01 25.80
N GLU A 375 -18.92 22.87 25.40
CA GLU A 375 -18.80 21.61 26.13
C GLU A 375 -17.36 21.07 26.01
N VAL A 376 -16.77 20.69 27.15
CA VAL A 376 -15.47 20.04 27.23
C VAL A 376 -15.68 18.55 27.47
N VAL A 377 -15.21 17.70 26.54
CA VAL A 377 -15.32 16.25 26.66
C VAL A 377 -13.95 15.59 26.79
N GLU A 378 -13.93 14.40 27.40
CA GLU A 378 -12.74 13.55 27.45
C GLU A 378 -12.32 13.14 26.04
N ASN A 379 -11.02 13.11 25.78
CA ASN A 379 -10.48 12.70 24.50
C ASN A 379 -10.43 11.17 24.41
N SER A 380 -11.56 10.58 24.04
CA SER A 380 -11.70 9.16 23.71
C SER A 380 -11.70 8.93 22.19
N LEU A 381 -11.51 7.67 21.78
CA LEU A 381 -11.68 7.26 20.37
C LEU A 381 -13.04 7.70 19.82
N GLU A 382 -14.11 7.51 20.60
CA GLU A 382 -15.47 7.88 20.24
C GLU A 382 -15.60 9.39 20.05
N ALA A 383 -15.06 10.21 20.95
CA ALA A 383 -15.11 11.67 20.82
C ALA A 383 -14.36 12.17 19.57
N ARG A 384 -13.22 11.53 19.23
CA ARG A 384 -12.48 11.83 17.98
C ARG A 384 -13.26 11.39 16.74
N MET A 385 -13.92 10.23 16.78
CA MET A 385 -14.80 9.78 15.70
C MET A 385 -15.97 10.74 15.49
N GLU A 386 -16.61 11.21 16.57
CA GLU A 386 -17.69 12.21 16.50
C GLU A 386 -17.23 13.51 15.86
N MET A 387 -16.05 14.01 16.24
CA MET A 387 -15.45 15.22 15.67
C MET A 387 -15.19 15.09 14.16
N VAL A 388 -14.63 13.97 13.72
CA VAL A 388 -14.41 13.72 12.29
C VAL A 388 -15.73 13.59 11.53
N ASN A 389 -16.72 12.91 12.11
CA ASN A 389 -18.05 12.76 11.50
C ASN A 389 -18.79 14.10 11.36
N TRP A 390 -18.71 14.95 12.39
CA TRP A 390 -19.22 16.32 12.32
C TRP A 390 -18.54 17.10 11.20
N TYR A 391 -17.21 17.05 11.12
CA TYR A 391 -16.43 17.75 10.09
C TYR A 391 -16.81 17.33 8.66
N ILE A 392 -16.89 16.03 8.40
CA ILE A 392 -17.30 15.48 7.10
C ILE A 392 -18.68 16.04 6.72
N SER A 393 -19.63 15.99 7.65
CA SER A 393 -21.00 16.46 7.44
C SER A 393 -21.06 17.98 7.18
N GLU A 394 -20.27 18.75 7.93
CA GLU A 394 -20.21 20.20 7.79
C GLU A 394 -19.56 20.63 6.47
N VAL A 395 -18.50 19.94 6.03
CA VAL A 395 -17.87 20.15 4.73
C VAL A 395 -18.85 19.87 3.60
N SER A 396 -19.53 18.72 3.61
CA SER A 396 -20.51 18.34 2.57
C SER A 396 -21.64 19.37 2.48
N ARG A 397 -22.23 19.73 3.62
CA ARG A 397 -23.28 20.76 3.72
C ARG A 397 -22.81 22.12 3.19
N THR A 398 -21.59 22.51 3.53
CA THR A 398 -21.02 23.79 3.10
C THR A 398 -20.73 23.79 1.61
N PHE A 399 -20.26 22.68 1.04
CA PHE A 399 -20.02 22.53 -0.39
C PHE A 399 -21.32 22.68 -1.19
N GLU A 400 -22.38 21.99 -0.78
CA GLU A 400 -23.71 22.08 -1.42
C GLU A 400 -24.27 23.50 -1.37
N LYS A 401 -24.13 24.19 -0.24
CA LYS A 401 -24.60 25.58 -0.07
C LYS A 401 -23.94 26.57 -1.04
N HIS A 402 -22.68 26.38 -1.37
CA HIS A 402 -21.92 27.33 -2.19
C HIS A 402 -22.08 27.14 -3.71
N ASN A 403 -22.76 26.08 -4.16
CA ASN A 403 -23.05 25.79 -5.57
C ASN A 403 -21.84 25.94 -6.51
N LEU A 404 -20.76 25.22 -6.21
CA LEU A 404 -19.49 25.25 -6.94
C LEU A 404 -19.57 24.36 -8.21
N ASP A 405 -20.31 24.83 -9.21
CA ASP A 405 -20.72 24.11 -10.43
C ASP A 405 -19.59 23.58 -11.33
N HIS A 406 -18.40 24.19 -11.29
CA HIS A 406 -17.22 23.75 -12.03
C HIS A 406 -16.24 22.89 -11.20
N LEU A 407 -16.61 22.52 -9.96
CA LEU A 407 -15.83 21.63 -9.13
C LEU A 407 -16.59 20.31 -8.90
N ASN A 408 -15.88 19.19 -9.01
CA ASN A 408 -16.39 17.89 -8.60
C ASN A 408 -15.81 17.53 -7.24
N PHE A 409 -16.62 17.57 -6.18
CA PHE A 409 -16.17 17.12 -4.87
C PHE A 409 -16.07 15.58 -4.82
N LYS A 410 -14.86 15.06 -5.02
CA LYS A 410 -14.58 13.63 -5.12
C LYS A 410 -14.50 12.94 -3.76
N GLY A 411 -14.01 13.65 -2.75
CA GLY A 411 -13.97 13.13 -1.38
C GLY A 411 -12.86 13.75 -0.55
N TYR A 412 -12.24 12.94 0.31
CA TYR A 412 -11.39 13.44 1.38
C TYR A 412 -9.97 12.91 1.30
N TYR A 413 -9.03 13.75 1.76
CA TYR A 413 -7.62 13.40 1.93
C TYR A 413 -7.29 13.28 3.42
N TRP A 414 -6.77 12.16 3.89
CA TRP A 414 -6.30 12.06 5.28
C TRP A 414 -4.98 12.80 5.47
N LEU A 415 -4.95 13.79 6.36
CA LEU A 415 -3.79 14.65 6.53
C LEU A 415 -2.53 13.91 7.02
N ASN A 416 -2.71 12.96 7.95
CA ASN A 416 -1.58 12.37 8.65
C ASN A 416 -0.88 11.29 7.82
N GLU A 417 0.43 11.46 7.57
CA GLU A 417 1.19 10.63 6.63
C GLU A 417 1.64 9.27 7.21
N THR A 418 1.54 9.09 8.52
CA THR A 418 1.91 7.86 9.24
C THR A 418 0.85 7.51 10.26
N ILE A 419 0.49 6.23 10.32
CA ILE A 419 -0.45 5.70 11.32
C ILE A 419 0.38 4.96 12.36
N ARG A 420 0.43 5.44 13.60
CA ARG A 420 1.42 4.94 14.58
C ARG A 420 0.85 4.00 15.62
N VAL A 421 -0.46 4.08 15.87
CA VAL A 421 -1.13 3.37 16.96
C VAL A 421 -2.35 2.63 16.47
N TYR A 422 -2.69 1.53 17.16
CA TYR A 422 -3.82 0.68 16.83
C TYR A 422 -5.16 1.43 16.87
N GLU A 423 -5.31 2.37 17.80
CA GLU A 423 -6.51 3.20 17.92
C GLU A 423 -6.78 4.03 16.65
N ASP A 424 -5.73 4.49 15.97
CA ASP A 424 -5.88 5.21 14.69
C ASP A 424 -6.26 4.27 13.54
N GLU A 425 -5.89 2.99 13.59
CA GLU A 425 -6.38 2.00 12.63
C GLU A 425 -7.91 1.84 12.76
N GLN A 426 -8.44 1.84 14.00
CA GLN A 426 -9.88 1.79 14.26
C GLN A 426 -10.60 3.07 13.83
N LEU A 427 -10.01 4.24 14.13
CA LEU A 427 -10.52 5.53 13.67
C LEU A 427 -10.63 5.57 12.14
N LEU A 428 -9.55 5.20 11.44
CA LEU A 428 -9.53 5.20 9.98
C LEU A 428 -10.57 4.29 9.35
N SER A 429 -10.78 3.08 9.91
CA SER A 429 -11.82 2.19 9.42
C SER A 429 -13.20 2.84 9.52
N ALA A 430 -13.53 3.45 10.66
CA ALA A 430 -14.82 4.12 10.85
C ALA A 430 -14.98 5.36 9.94
N VAL A 431 -13.91 6.14 9.77
CA VAL A 431 -13.89 7.30 8.87
C VAL A 431 -14.07 6.88 7.42
N SER A 432 -13.41 5.79 7.00
CA SER A 432 -13.58 5.23 5.67
C SER A 432 -15.02 4.83 5.41
N ASP A 433 -15.63 4.04 6.32
CA ASP A 433 -17.02 3.60 6.20
C ASP A 433 -17.97 4.80 6.07
N ARG A 434 -17.76 5.83 6.90
CA ARG A 434 -18.54 7.07 6.85
C ARG A 434 -18.40 7.79 5.50
N ILE A 435 -17.17 7.91 4.97
CA ILE A 435 -16.91 8.59 3.68
C ILE A 435 -17.55 7.81 2.52
N HIS A 436 -17.46 6.49 2.54
CA HIS A 436 -18.05 5.63 1.51
C HIS A 436 -19.58 5.65 1.54
N GLN A 437 -20.21 5.81 2.70
CA GLN A 437 -21.66 6.02 2.81
C GLN A 437 -22.14 7.28 2.07
N ASP A 438 -21.31 8.32 1.97
CA ASP A 438 -21.59 9.53 1.17
C ASP A 438 -21.26 9.36 -0.32
N GLY A 439 -20.84 8.16 -0.75
CA GLY A 439 -20.39 7.90 -2.12
C GLY A 439 -19.14 8.69 -2.51
N LYS A 440 -18.30 9.04 -1.52
CA LYS A 440 -17.05 9.78 -1.69
C LYS A 440 -15.85 8.84 -1.64
N TYR A 441 -14.72 9.30 -2.17
CA TYR A 441 -13.44 8.58 -2.11
C TYR A 441 -12.57 9.05 -0.95
N PHE A 442 -11.82 8.13 -0.37
CA PHE A 442 -10.86 8.41 0.69
C PHE A 442 -9.43 8.17 0.22
N ILE A 443 -8.57 9.19 0.25
CA ILE A 443 -7.19 9.11 -0.25
C ILE A 443 -6.18 9.59 0.79
N TYR A 444 -4.91 9.25 0.62
CA TYR A 444 -3.82 9.81 1.44
C TYR A 444 -2.45 9.70 0.77
N ALA A 445 -1.44 10.44 1.26
CA ALA A 445 -0.07 10.37 0.78
C ALA A 445 0.90 9.97 1.91
N PRO A 446 1.24 8.68 2.05
CA PRO A 446 2.13 8.20 3.10
C PRO A 446 3.60 8.53 2.84
N HIS A 447 4.34 8.75 3.92
CA HIS A 447 5.80 8.90 3.88
C HIS A 447 6.49 7.56 3.51
N ALA A 448 7.58 7.58 2.73
CA ALA A 448 8.32 6.37 2.31
C ALA A 448 8.85 5.49 3.45
N THR A 449 9.06 6.08 4.63
CA THR A 449 9.50 5.37 5.85
C THR A 449 8.35 5.00 6.79
N SER A 450 7.10 5.21 6.37
CA SER A 450 5.94 4.75 7.13
C SER A 450 5.96 3.23 7.24
N THR A 451 5.96 2.71 8.47
CA THR A 451 6.13 1.27 8.76
C THR A 451 4.90 0.43 8.40
N ASN A 452 3.77 1.08 8.10
CA ASN A 452 2.51 0.44 7.78
C ASN A 452 1.89 0.92 6.47
N PHE A 453 2.69 1.52 5.60
CA PHE A 453 2.26 1.90 4.24
C PHE A 453 1.51 0.77 3.49
N HIS A 454 1.99 -0.48 3.61
CA HIS A 454 1.40 -1.64 2.97
C HIS A 454 -0.06 -1.94 3.39
N LYS A 455 -0.54 -1.35 4.49
CA LYS A 455 -1.89 -1.52 5.04
C LYS A 455 -2.92 -0.52 4.52
N TRP A 456 -2.56 0.35 3.57
CA TRP A 456 -3.48 1.40 3.13
C TRP A 456 -4.87 0.91 2.72
N LYS A 457 -4.93 -0.22 1.99
CA LYS A 457 -6.21 -0.83 1.57
C LYS A 457 -7.01 -1.33 2.77
N SER A 458 -6.36 -1.93 3.77
CA SER A 458 -7.05 -2.40 4.98
C SER A 458 -7.52 -1.25 5.87
N TYR A 459 -6.95 -0.06 5.73
CA TYR A 459 -7.46 1.15 6.37
C TYR A 459 -8.66 1.77 5.64
N GLY A 460 -9.03 1.23 4.47
CA GLY A 460 -10.19 1.66 3.70
C GLY A 460 -9.90 2.77 2.67
N PHE A 461 -8.65 3.20 2.51
CA PHE A 461 -8.30 4.17 1.45
C PHE A 461 -8.59 3.58 0.06
N ASP A 462 -9.11 4.41 -0.84
CA ASP A 462 -9.36 4.12 -2.26
C ASP A 462 -8.12 4.31 -3.13
N ALA A 463 -7.24 5.23 -2.73
CA ALA A 463 -5.93 5.41 -3.33
C ALA A 463 -4.91 5.96 -2.32
N ALA A 464 -3.64 5.63 -2.56
CA ALA A 464 -2.51 6.08 -1.78
C ALA A 464 -1.45 6.66 -2.72
N PHE A 465 -0.70 7.68 -2.31
CA PHE A 465 0.39 8.26 -3.12
C PHE A 465 1.68 8.33 -2.31
N LEU A 466 2.56 7.34 -2.48
CA LEU A 466 3.78 7.21 -1.68
C LEU A 466 4.72 8.39 -1.93
N GLN A 467 5.18 9.05 -0.88
CA GLN A 467 6.13 10.14 -0.93
C GLN A 467 7.57 9.62 -0.83
N PRO A 468 8.40 9.66 -1.90
CA PRO A 468 9.77 9.18 -1.84
C PRO A 468 10.66 9.96 -0.87
N ASN A 469 10.33 11.21 -0.55
CA ASN A 469 11.08 12.11 0.33
C ASN A 469 12.54 12.33 -0.11
N ALA A 470 12.84 12.23 -1.41
CA ALA A 470 14.21 12.39 -1.92
C ALA A 470 14.70 13.85 -1.89
N PHE A 471 13.80 14.83 -1.68
CA PHE A 471 14.13 16.24 -1.44
C PHE A 471 14.67 16.54 -0.02
N LYS A 472 14.67 15.57 0.89
CA LYS A 472 15.23 15.77 2.24
C LYS A 472 16.74 15.84 2.19
N THR A 473 17.32 16.89 2.79
CA THR A 473 18.76 17.19 2.77
C THR A 473 19.64 16.09 3.38
N GLY A 474 19.08 15.25 4.27
CA GLY A 474 19.79 14.11 4.88
C GLY A 474 19.84 12.83 4.03
N VAL A 475 19.18 12.79 2.88
CA VAL A 475 19.15 11.59 2.02
C VAL A 475 20.47 11.47 1.26
N GLN A 476 21.29 10.48 1.64
CA GLN A 476 22.61 10.23 1.03
C GLN A 476 22.49 9.67 -0.40
N ASN A 477 21.63 8.65 -0.61
CA ASN A 477 21.41 8.03 -1.91
C ASN A 477 19.98 8.28 -2.41
N LYS A 478 19.79 9.35 -3.20
CA LYS A 478 18.47 9.74 -3.73
C LYS A 478 17.96 8.78 -4.80
N GLU A 479 18.85 8.22 -5.60
CA GLU A 479 18.52 7.25 -6.65
C GLU A 479 17.95 5.95 -6.06
N GLU A 480 18.65 5.37 -5.09
CA GLU A 480 18.14 4.22 -4.34
C GLU A 480 16.81 4.54 -3.66
N ARG A 481 16.67 5.72 -3.05
CA ARG A 481 15.41 6.15 -2.43
C ARG A 481 14.25 6.15 -3.43
N LEU A 482 14.48 6.64 -4.65
CA LEU A 482 13.48 6.66 -5.71
C LEU A 482 13.19 5.24 -6.20
N HIS A 483 14.19 4.43 -6.54
CA HIS A 483 13.97 3.02 -6.90
C HIS A 483 13.10 2.28 -5.88
N LEU A 484 13.42 2.42 -4.59
CA LEU A 484 12.65 1.82 -3.51
C LEU A 484 11.21 2.32 -3.44
N ALA A 485 10.98 3.62 -3.64
CA ALA A 485 9.64 4.19 -3.62
C ALA A 485 8.79 3.70 -4.80
N PHE A 486 9.32 3.75 -6.02
CA PHE A 486 8.63 3.29 -7.23
C PHE A 486 8.35 1.78 -7.19
N LEU A 487 9.32 0.96 -6.78
CA LEU A 487 9.15 -0.47 -6.56
C LEU A 487 8.03 -0.76 -5.54
N LYS A 488 8.06 -0.09 -4.39
CA LYS A 488 7.01 -0.24 -3.37
C LYS A 488 5.64 0.18 -3.91
N ALA A 489 5.57 1.26 -4.69
CA ALA A 489 4.32 1.73 -5.26
C ALA A 489 3.72 0.69 -6.24
N GLN A 490 4.54 0.00 -7.04
CA GLN A 490 4.09 -1.16 -7.83
C GLN A 490 3.63 -2.31 -6.94
N MET A 491 4.44 -2.66 -5.93
CA MET A 491 4.15 -3.79 -5.03
C MET A 491 2.81 -3.67 -4.29
N TYR A 492 2.43 -2.45 -3.92
CA TYR A 492 1.23 -2.17 -3.14
C TYR A 492 0.12 -1.50 -3.95
N GLY A 493 0.34 -1.27 -5.25
CA GLY A 493 -0.63 -0.68 -6.18
C GLY A 493 -1.02 0.76 -5.81
N THR A 494 -0.05 1.57 -5.42
CA THR A 494 -0.25 2.99 -5.06
C THR A 494 0.21 3.89 -6.18
N GLY A 495 -0.03 5.20 -6.06
CA GLY A 495 0.63 6.26 -6.84
C GLY A 495 1.95 6.68 -6.22
N ILE A 496 2.61 7.64 -6.87
CA ILE A 496 3.78 8.36 -6.35
C ILE A 496 3.43 9.82 -6.14
N THR A 497 3.96 10.38 -5.06
CA THR A 497 4.00 11.82 -4.85
C THR A 497 5.30 12.39 -5.38
N ILE A 498 5.22 13.38 -6.27
CA ILE A 498 6.34 14.21 -6.72
C ILE A 498 6.46 15.39 -5.78
N GLU A 499 7.53 15.42 -5.00
CA GLU A 499 7.76 16.47 -4.01
C GLU A 499 8.56 17.63 -4.62
N ILE A 500 8.42 18.83 -4.07
CA ILE A 500 9.41 19.90 -4.24
C ILE A 500 9.38 20.83 -3.04
N ASN A 501 10.54 21.15 -2.45
CA ASN A 501 10.60 22.10 -1.34
C ASN A 501 10.34 23.55 -1.78
N SER A 502 9.99 24.40 -0.82
CA SER A 502 9.92 25.86 -1.04
C SER A 502 11.32 26.44 -1.29
N TYR A 503 11.56 27.00 -2.48
CA TYR A 503 12.79 27.71 -2.81
C TYR A 503 12.53 29.17 -3.20
N SER A 504 13.40 30.06 -2.73
CA SER A 504 13.59 31.40 -3.30
C SER A 504 14.48 31.34 -4.54
N GLN A 505 14.59 32.44 -5.29
CA GLN A 505 15.47 32.51 -6.47
C GLN A 505 16.93 32.17 -6.13
N SER A 506 17.46 32.68 -5.01
CA SER A 506 18.84 32.42 -4.60
C SER A 506 19.09 30.98 -4.14
N GLN A 507 18.04 30.27 -3.68
CA GLN A 507 18.14 28.91 -3.15
C GLN A 507 17.78 27.82 -4.15
N ALA A 508 17.28 28.17 -5.33
CA ALA A 508 16.73 27.20 -6.29
C ALA A 508 17.74 26.11 -6.71
N HIS A 509 19.04 26.46 -6.76
CA HIS A 509 20.11 25.50 -7.06
C HIS A 509 20.12 24.29 -6.11
N LEU A 510 19.67 24.44 -4.86
CA LEU A 510 19.62 23.36 -3.87
C LEU A 510 18.59 22.28 -4.21
N GLY A 511 17.61 22.58 -5.06
CA GLY A 511 16.55 21.63 -5.45
C GLY A 511 16.79 20.93 -6.78
N VAL A 512 17.81 21.33 -7.57
CA VAL A 512 17.95 20.92 -8.97
C VAL A 512 18.15 19.42 -9.10
N GLU A 513 19.12 18.86 -8.36
CA GLU A 513 19.43 17.43 -8.37
C GLU A 513 18.19 16.58 -8.06
N ALA A 514 17.50 16.88 -6.96
CA ALA A 514 16.31 16.13 -6.57
C ALA A 514 15.20 16.27 -7.61
N PHE A 515 14.91 17.48 -8.11
CA PHE A 515 13.85 17.69 -9.09
C PHE A 515 14.11 16.93 -10.39
N ASP A 516 15.33 17.02 -10.93
CA ASP A 516 15.72 16.34 -12.16
C ASP A 516 15.60 14.82 -11.99
N LEU A 517 16.04 14.28 -10.84
CA LEU A 517 15.86 12.86 -10.51
C LEU A 517 14.39 12.44 -10.45
N TYR A 518 13.51 13.23 -9.83
CA TYR A 518 12.07 12.91 -9.81
C TYR A 518 11.48 12.89 -11.22
N MET A 519 11.82 13.86 -12.08
CA MET A 519 11.30 13.92 -13.46
C MET A 519 11.81 12.73 -14.28
N ASP A 520 13.09 12.42 -14.15
CA ASP A 520 13.74 11.30 -14.83
C ASP A 520 13.16 9.94 -14.39
N TYR A 521 13.12 9.66 -13.09
CA TYR A 521 12.56 8.40 -12.57
C TYR A 521 11.07 8.26 -12.88
N SER A 522 10.31 9.36 -12.87
CA SER A 522 8.90 9.33 -13.28
C SER A 522 8.73 8.85 -14.72
N LYS A 523 9.60 9.26 -15.65
CA LYS A 523 9.59 8.77 -17.03
C LYS A 523 10.01 7.31 -17.12
N ARG A 524 11.11 6.94 -16.45
CA ARG A 524 11.64 5.56 -16.48
C ARG A 524 10.60 4.54 -16.02
N TYR A 525 9.85 4.89 -14.98
CA TYR A 525 8.79 4.06 -14.39
C TYR A 525 7.39 4.32 -14.98
N GLY A 526 7.28 5.15 -16.03
CA GLY A 526 6.04 5.36 -16.78
C GLY A 526 4.94 6.12 -16.03
N LEU A 527 5.26 6.93 -15.01
CA LEU A 527 4.27 7.66 -14.21
C LEU A 527 3.45 8.67 -15.03
N ASP A 528 3.95 9.12 -16.19
CA ASP A 528 3.27 10.01 -17.14
C ASP A 528 1.95 9.44 -17.69
N LYS A 529 1.76 8.13 -17.60
CA LYS A 529 0.55 7.45 -18.03
C LYS A 529 -0.48 7.26 -16.91
N HIS A 530 -0.20 7.68 -15.68
CA HIS A 530 -0.99 7.34 -14.49
C HIS A 530 -1.21 8.51 -13.54
N GLY A 531 -1.98 8.22 -12.47
CA GLY A 531 -2.24 9.12 -11.37
C GLY A 531 -1.00 9.48 -10.56
N MET A 532 -0.59 10.75 -10.62
CA MET A 532 0.42 11.32 -9.73
C MET A 532 -0.16 12.37 -8.76
N MET A 533 0.56 12.59 -7.67
CA MET A 533 0.32 13.70 -6.75
C MET A 533 1.51 14.63 -6.70
N PHE A 534 1.31 15.91 -6.96
CA PHE A 534 2.36 16.92 -6.86
C PHE A 534 2.29 17.59 -5.50
N TYR A 535 3.23 17.26 -4.62
CA TYR A 535 3.37 17.86 -3.31
C TYR A 535 4.41 18.98 -3.34
N GLN A 536 3.91 20.18 -3.59
CA GLN A 536 4.75 21.37 -3.62
C GLN A 536 4.89 21.98 -2.23
N GLY A 537 6.06 22.55 -1.95
CA GLY A 537 6.23 23.63 -1.00
C GLY A 537 5.41 24.85 -1.42
N VAL A 538 5.21 25.77 -0.48
CA VAL A 538 4.31 26.92 -0.63
C VAL A 538 4.48 27.64 -1.97
N ASN A 539 3.50 27.46 -2.85
CA ASN A 539 3.37 28.10 -4.16
C ASN A 539 4.48 27.78 -5.18
N MET A 540 5.16 26.64 -5.09
CA MET A 540 6.28 26.37 -6.00
C MET A 540 5.91 26.28 -7.47
N VAL A 541 4.76 25.68 -7.83
CA VAL A 541 4.31 25.64 -9.24
C VAL A 541 4.01 27.04 -9.75
N GLU A 542 3.41 27.90 -8.93
CA GLU A 542 3.17 29.30 -9.29
C GLU A 542 4.49 30.03 -9.53
N ARG A 543 5.48 29.88 -8.65
CA ARG A 543 6.83 30.45 -8.83
C ARG A 543 7.52 29.91 -10.08
N MET A 544 7.39 28.61 -10.37
CA MET A 544 7.90 28.01 -11.62
C MET A 544 7.31 28.69 -12.86
N ALA A 545 6.04 29.08 -12.80
CA ALA A 545 5.32 29.72 -13.89
C ALA A 545 5.49 31.24 -13.96
N THR A 546 5.97 31.91 -12.90
CA THR A 546 6.01 33.39 -12.83
C THR A 546 7.41 33.98 -12.65
N TYR A 547 8.36 33.26 -12.06
CA TYR A 547 9.71 33.79 -11.88
C TYR A 547 10.48 33.80 -13.19
N ASP A 548 11.05 34.96 -13.52
CA ASP A 548 12.03 35.09 -14.59
C ASP A 548 13.40 34.60 -14.11
N HIS A 549 13.51 33.28 -13.95
CA HIS A 549 14.71 32.63 -13.46
C HIS A 549 14.93 31.29 -14.19
N PRO A 550 16.13 31.03 -14.75
CA PRO A 550 16.37 29.87 -15.61
C PRO A 550 16.02 28.52 -14.97
N ILE A 551 16.34 28.32 -13.68
CA ILE A 551 16.02 27.08 -12.95
C ILE A 551 14.51 26.84 -12.86
N PHE A 552 13.73 27.86 -12.48
CA PHE A 552 12.27 27.76 -12.33
C PHE A 552 11.59 27.50 -13.67
N GLN A 553 12.02 28.21 -14.72
CA GLN A 553 11.53 27.99 -16.08
C GLN A 553 11.90 26.60 -16.60
N ASN A 554 13.08 26.08 -16.24
CA ASN A 554 13.49 24.73 -16.60
C ASN A 554 12.64 23.67 -15.86
N TRP A 555 12.42 23.82 -14.56
CA TRP A 555 11.53 22.94 -13.81
C TRP A 555 10.11 22.96 -14.36
N TYR A 556 9.59 24.14 -14.72
CA TYR A 556 8.26 24.25 -15.35
C TYR A 556 8.19 23.50 -16.68
N ARG A 557 9.20 23.64 -17.55
CA ARG A 557 9.29 22.91 -18.82
C ARG A 557 9.43 21.40 -18.62
N GLN A 558 10.21 20.96 -17.64
CA GLN A 558 10.36 19.55 -17.32
C GLN A 558 9.06 18.96 -16.77
N LEU A 559 8.40 19.64 -15.83
CA LEU A 559 7.13 19.22 -15.25
C LEU A 559 6.05 19.07 -16.34
N THR A 560 5.88 20.12 -17.15
CA THR A 560 4.90 20.11 -18.23
C THR A 560 5.24 19.04 -19.27
N GLY A 561 6.46 19.06 -19.84
CA GLY A 561 6.87 18.09 -20.86
C GLY A 561 7.03 16.64 -20.39
N THR A 562 6.97 16.36 -19.08
CA THR A 562 6.98 14.98 -18.55
C THR A 562 5.58 14.41 -18.44
N PHE A 563 4.59 15.21 -18.03
CA PHE A 563 3.27 14.68 -17.64
C PHE A 563 2.07 15.25 -18.44
N PHE A 564 2.26 16.32 -19.23
CA PHE A 564 1.18 17.09 -19.85
C PHE A 564 1.49 17.47 -21.30
#